data_AF-A0A662TGX7-F1
#
_entry.id   AF-A0A662TGX7-F1
#
_cell.length_a   1.000
_cell.length_b   1.000
_cell.length_c   1.000
_cell.angle_alpha   90.00
_cell.angle_beta   90.00
_cell.angle_gamma   90.00
#
_symmetry.space_group_name_H-M   'P 1'
#
loop_
_entity.id
_entity.type
_entity.pdbx_description
1 polymer ?
#
loop_
_entity_poly.entity_id
_entity_poly.type
_entity_poly.pdbx_seq_one_letter_code
_entity_poly.pdbx_strand_id
1 'polypeptide(L)'
;TNFRLFTELSIYGSRGNVGFTYWKPCIYQGYFLSTGIVFPRSNYEISLSADFRLSLHPSTDVYSVEFPLTNERVADLNLTAGWGVAPPWCINLSITNFREKRPPVKLEKSIIAGRIIDAATNEPLPGAAVTLFKGNLVIHSINADTDGYFTFDNLEAGDYEIEVRKTNYVPLRYPVSVGEAERLQLTLSLNRKASAHLTIRIFDMETQQPLSATVKIDDQESLYRGEELKLELTAGTHTIAVESPNYVSMTREVTMKPDEHLRISFYLLKK
;
A
#
# COMPACT_ATOMS: atom_id res chain seq x y z
N THR A 1 -45.41 30.75 44.36
CA THR A 1 -44.80 29.49 43.90
C THR A 1 -45.85 28.72 43.12
N ASN A 2 -45.69 28.60 41.80
CA ASN A 2 -46.27 27.55 40.94
C ASN A 2 -45.87 27.86 39.49
N PHE A 3 -44.80 27.23 39.02
CA PHE A 3 -44.48 27.14 37.60
C PHE A 3 -45.07 25.83 37.06
N ARG A 4 -45.78 25.89 35.93
CA ARG A 4 -46.11 24.70 35.12
C ARG A 4 -45.25 24.73 33.88
N LEU A 5 -44.33 23.77 33.79
CA LEU A 5 -43.57 23.49 32.58
C LEU A 5 -44.37 22.49 31.75
N PHE A 6 -44.76 22.87 30.54
CA PHE A 6 -45.25 21.91 29.54
C PHE A 6 -44.10 21.60 28.60
N THR A 7 -43.77 20.31 28.48
CA THR A 7 -42.85 19.79 27.47
C THR A 7 -43.68 19.12 26.40
N GLU A 8 -43.51 19.48 25.14
CA GLU A 8 -44.07 18.71 24.03
C GLU A 8 -42.93 18.15 23.18
N LEU A 9 -42.95 16.83 23.05
CA LEU A 9 -42.06 15.99 22.25
C LEU A 9 -42.68 15.86 20.85
N SER A 10 -41.87 15.87 19.78
CA SER A 10 -42.33 15.39 18.47
C SER A 10 -41.23 14.73 17.64
N ILE A 11 -41.65 13.68 16.92
CA ILE A 11 -40.87 12.60 16.28
C ILE A 11 -40.54 12.96 14.81
N TYR A 12 -39.42 12.45 14.31
CA TYR A 12 -38.88 12.65 12.96
C TYR A 12 -39.60 11.81 11.88
N GLY A 13 -39.86 12.43 10.72
CA GLY A 13 -40.27 11.77 9.47
C GLY A 13 -39.68 12.49 8.25
N SER A 14 -39.23 11.73 7.25
CA SER A 14 -38.34 12.19 6.17
C SER A 14 -39.01 13.09 5.13
N ARG A 15 -38.22 14.08 4.66
CA ARG A 15 -38.50 15.16 3.69
C ARG A 15 -39.10 16.43 4.30
N GLY A 16 -38.20 17.27 4.82
CA GLY A 16 -38.49 18.61 5.36
C GLY A 16 -38.47 18.60 6.87
N ASN A 17 -37.28 18.67 7.47
CA ASN A 17 -37.15 18.67 8.93
C ASN A 17 -37.39 20.09 9.45
N VAL A 18 -38.43 20.26 10.27
CA VAL A 18 -38.54 21.39 11.21
C VAL A 18 -38.14 20.85 12.57
N GLY A 19 -36.98 21.25 13.06
CA GLY A 19 -36.47 20.87 14.38
C GLY A 19 -36.60 22.01 15.38
N PHE A 20 -36.98 21.69 16.61
CA PHE A 20 -36.84 22.59 17.76
C PHE A 20 -35.56 22.21 18.50
N THR A 21 -34.55 23.07 18.46
CA THR A 21 -33.30 22.87 19.22
C THR A 21 -33.41 23.59 20.54
N TYR A 22 -33.28 22.85 21.64
CA TYR A 22 -33.12 23.42 22.98
C TYR A 22 -31.63 23.61 23.28
N TRP A 23 -31.22 24.85 23.54
CA TRP A 23 -29.91 25.13 24.14
C TRP A 23 -29.99 24.90 25.64
N LYS A 24 -28.94 24.29 26.23
CA LYS A 24 -28.83 24.20 27.70
C LYS A 24 -29.03 25.62 28.28
N PRO A 25 -29.90 25.80 29.28
CA PRO A 25 -30.21 27.12 29.80
C PRO A 25 -28.94 27.65 30.46
N CYS A 26 -28.40 28.74 29.94
CA CYS A 26 -27.31 29.46 30.58
C CYS A 26 -27.92 30.39 31.63
N ILE A 27 -27.55 30.19 32.88
CA ILE A 27 -28.01 31.05 33.98
C ILE A 27 -27.01 32.20 34.09
N TYR A 28 -27.40 33.41 33.68
CA TYR A 28 -26.67 34.64 34.00
C TYR A 28 -27.68 35.78 34.23
N GLN A 29 -27.86 36.19 35.50
CA GLN A 29 -28.68 37.33 35.96
C GLN A 29 -30.01 37.59 35.22
N GLY A 30 -30.78 36.54 34.92
CA GLY A 30 -32.09 36.63 34.29
C GLY A 30 -32.54 35.28 33.74
N TYR A 31 -33.86 35.06 33.66
CA TYR A 31 -34.44 33.86 33.06
C TYR A 31 -34.70 34.11 31.57
N PHE A 32 -34.13 33.27 30.70
CA PHE A 32 -34.32 33.33 29.24
C PHE A 32 -35.03 32.06 28.75
N LEU A 33 -35.93 32.22 27.78
CA LEU A 33 -36.49 31.12 27.01
C LEU A 33 -36.24 31.42 25.52
N SER A 34 -35.40 30.59 24.88
CA SER A 34 -35.15 30.64 23.44
C SER A 34 -35.96 29.54 22.77
N THR A 35 -36.84 29.90 21.84
CA THR A 35 -37.50 28.94 20.95
C THR A 35 -37.12 29.26 19.52
N GLY A 36 -36.85 28.24 18.71
CA GLY A 36 -36.43 28.46 17.33
C GLY A 36 -36.72 27.29 16.41
N ILE A 37 -36.84 27.61 15.12
CA ILE A 37 -37.03 26.69 14.01
C ILE A 37 -35.73 26.60 13.23
N VAL A 38 -35.23 25.38 13.07
CA VAL A 38 -34.05 25.09 12.24
C VAL A 38 -34.48 24.36 10.97
N PHE A 39 -34.03 24.87 9.82
CA PHE A 39 -34.19 24.24 8.51
C PHE A 39 -32.83 23.71 8.03
N PRO A 40 -32.56 22.40 8.16
CA PRO A 40 -31.35 21.79 7.64
C PRO A 40 -31.47 21.57 6.12
N ARG A 41 -30.45 22.01 5.37
CA ARG A 41 -30.20 21.65 3.97
C ARG A 41 -28.79 21.08 3.89
N SER A 42 -28.52 20.20 2.91
CA SER A 42 -27.27 19.42 2.85
C SER A 42 -25.98 20.21 3.09
N ASN A 43 -25.93 21.50 2.72
CA ASN A 43 -24.72 22.32 2.81
C ASN A 43 -24.88 23.62 3.64
N TYR A 44 -26.06 23.88 4.23
CA TYR A 44 -26.29 25.09 5.03
C TYR A 44 -27.47 24.94 6.00
N GLU A 45 -27.44 25.68 7.10
CA GLU A 45 -28.50 25.74 8.10
C GLU A 45 -29.11 27.13 8.17
N ILE A 46 -30.45 27.21 8.14
CA ILE A 46 -31.19 28.44 8.43
C ILE A 46 -31.87 28.27 9.78
N SER A 47 -31.59 29.18 10.71
CA SER A 47 -32.22 29.19 12.03
C SER A 47 -33.01 30.49 12.24
N LEU A 48 -34.23 30.35 12.74
CA LEU A 48 -35.08 31.45 13.19
C LEU A 48 -35.31 31.27 14.68
N SER A 49 -34.91 32.23 15.49
CA SER A 49 -35.14 32.17 16.95
C SER A 49 -35.71 33.46 17.50
N ALA A 50 -36.57 33.31 18.51
CA ALA A 50 -37.08 34.41 19.31
C ALA A 50 -36.64 34.20 20.76
N ASP A 51 -35.95 35.20 21.29
CA ASP A 51 -35.55 35.23 22.69
C ASP A 51 -36.54 36.07 23.48
N PHE A 52 -37.15 35.45 24.49
CA PHE A 52 -37.97 36.17 25.47
C PHE A 52 -37.14 36.45 26.72
N ARG A 53 -36.99 37.72 27.08
CA ARG A 53 -36.35 38.12 28.33
C ARG A 53 -37.41 38.44 29.39
N LEU A 54 -37.24 37.94 30.60
CA LEU A 54 -38.01 38.40 31.76
C LEU A 54 -37.09 39.27 32.64
N SER A 55 -37.14 40.58 32.47
CA SER A 55 -36.46 41.54 33.36
C SER A 55 -37.40 41.96 34.49
N LEU A 56 -36.90 41.99 35.73
CA LEU A 56 -37.65 42.43 36.91
C LEU A 56 -37.17 43.79 37.48
N HIS A 57 -36.47 44.65 36.73
CA HIS A 57 -35.99 45.92 37.27
C HIS A 57 -35.90 47.08 36.24
N PRO A 58 -36.24 48.33 36.60
CA PRO A 58 -36.41 49.48 35.68
C PRO A 58 -35.12 50.20 35.23
N SER A 59 -33.94 49.57 35.29
CA SER A 59 -32.65 50.27 35.11
C SER A 59 -31.64 49.55 34.23
N THR A 60 -32.06 48.93 33.13
CA THR A 60 -31.16 48.19 32.24
C THR A 60 -31.08 48.81 30.86
N ASP A 61 -30.06 49.64 30.65
CA ASP A 61 -29.53 49.94 29.32
C ASP A 61 -28.73 48.73 28.81
N VAL A 62 -28.95 48.32 27.55
CA VAL A 62 -28.21 47.22 26.94
C VAL A 62 -27.64 47.65 25.59
N TYR A 63 -26.31 47.75 25.55
CA TYR A 63 -25.49 47.94 24.35
C TYR A 63 -25.12 46.58 23.74
N SER A 64 -24.95 46.52 22.41
CA SER A 64 -24.60 45.33 21.63
C SER A 64 -23.29 45.52 20.83
N VAL A 65 -22.74 44.38 20.33
CA VAL A 65 -21.67 44.19 19.29
C VAL A 65 -20.24 44.01 19.87
N GLU A 66 -19.34 43.05 19.53
CA GLU A 66 -19.22 41.97 18.49
C GLU A 66 -18.26 40.80 18.91
N PHE A 67 -18.15 39.77 18.04
CA PHE A 67 -17.50 38.43 18.11
C PHE A 67 -15.95 38.39 18.01
N PRO A 68 -15.23 37.30 18.42
CA PRO A 68 -15.01 36.07 17.61
C PRO A 68 -14.95 34.75 18.45
N LEU A 69 -15.14 33.56 17.88
CA LEU A 69 -14.05 32.65 17.46
C LEU A 69 -14.60 31.48 16.61
N THR A 70 -14.42 31.55 15.28
CA THR A 70 -14.09 30.45 14.31
C THR A 70 -14.94 29.17 14.24
N ASN A 71 -15.35 28.59 13.09
CA ASN A 71 -15.19 28.84 11.63
C ASN A 71 -16.34 28.07 10.93
N GLU A 72 -17.35 28.59 10.25
CA GLU A 72 -17.56 29.86 9.54
C GLU A 72 -19.05 30.26 9.70
N ARG A 73 -19.35 31.24 10.58
CA ARG A 73 -20.66 31.93 10.59
C ARG A 73 -20.63 33.01 9.52
N VAL A 74 -21.65 33.13 8.68
CA VAL A 74 -21.60 34.04 7.52
C VAL A 74 -22.41 35.32 7.72
N ALA A 75 -23.44 35.34 8.56
CA ALA A 75 -24.02 36.59 9.07
C ALA A 75 -25.13 36.29 10.08
N ASP A 76 -25.15 37.03 11.19
CA ASP A 76 -26.30 37.13 12.09
C ASP A 76 -26.90 38.53 11.92
N LEU A 77 -28.14 38.65 11.45
CA LEU A 77 -28.85 39.93 11.38
C LEU A 77 -29.77 40.06 12.60
N ASN A 78 -29.40 40.96 13.52
CA ASN A 78 -30.20 41.28 14.69
C ASN A 78 -31.05 42.52 14.42
N LEU A 79 -32.35 42.36 14.19
CA LEU A 79 -33.28 43.48 14.11
C LEU A 79 -33.83 43.75 15.52
N THR A 80 -33.35 44.84 16.13
CA THR A 80 -33.93 45.35 17.37
C THR A 80 -34.76 46.58 17.02
N ALA A 81 -36.08 46.45 16.97
CA ALA A 81 -36.98 47.59 16.80
C ALA A 81 -37.71 47.84 18.12
N GLY A 82 -37.29 48.87 18.85
CA GLY A 82 -38.02 49.36 20.02
C GLY A 82 -37.60 50.78 20.38
N TRP A 83 -38.52 51.74 20.26
CA TRP A 83 -38.42 53.06 20.89
C TRP A 83 -39.27 53.04 22.17
N GLY A 84 -38.71 53.42 23.32
CA GLY A 84 -39.43 53.44 24.60
C GLY A 84 -39.71 52.04 25.18
N VAL A 85 -40.67 51.93 26.12
CA VAL A 85 -41.04 50.77 26.98
C VAL A 85 -41.51 49.52 26.21
N ALA A 86 -40.77 49.12 25.19
CA ALA A 86 -41.04 48.00 24.30
C ALA A 86 -40.86 46.66 25.06
N PRO A 87 -41.68 45.63 24.77
CA PRO A 87 -41.54 44.35 25.43
C PRO A 87 -40.17 43.74 25.09
N PRO A 88 -39.48 43.13 26.06
CA PRO A 88 -38.07 42.74 25.94
C PRO A 88 -37.92 41.42 25.18
N TRP A 89 -38.24 41.43 23.89
CA TRP A 89 -37.94 40.34 22.98
C TRP A 89 -36.95 40.79 21.91
N CYS A 90 -36.07 39.89 21.49
CA CYS A 90 -35.23 40.06 20.31
C CYS A 90 -35.47 38.91 19.33
N ILE A 91 -35.50 39.23 18.03
CA ILE A 91 -35.53 38.24 16.96
C ILE A 91 -34.11 38.11 16.44
N ASN A 92 -33.59 36.88 16.43
CA ASN A 92 -32.27 36.57 15.89
C ASN A 92 -32.44 35.73 14.61
N LEU A 93 -31.87 36.24 13.51
CA LEU A 93 -31.75 35.53 12.24
C LEU A 93 -30.27 35.21 12.01
N SER A 94 -29.93 33.92 12.02
CA SER A 94 -28.55 33.45 11.82
C SER A 94 -28.47 32.50 10.62
N ILE A 95 -27.51 32.74 9.72
CA ILE A 95 -27.18 31.87 8.58
C ILE A 95 -25.77 31.30 8.78
N THR A 96 -25.68 29.98 8.95
CA THR A 96 -24.40 29.28 9.11
C THR A 96 -24.10 28.44 7.88
N ASN A 97 -22.99 28.75 7.22
CA ASN A 97 -22.46 27.94 6.11
C ASN A 97 -21.52 26.90 6.70
N PHE A 98 -21.96 25.65 6.76
CA PHE A 98 -21.06 24.56 7.09
C PHE A 98 -20.30 24.21 5.82
N ARG A 99 -19.07 24.71 5.67
CA ARG A 99 -18.10 24.00 4.83
C ARG A 99 -18.02 22.60 5.40
N GLU A 100 -18.59 21.62 4.69
CA GLU A 100 -18.44 20.22 5.05
C GLU A 100 -16.96 19.99 5.35
N LYS A 101 -16.65 19.51 6.55
CA LYS A 101 -15.38 18.81 6.76
C LYS A 101 -15.42 17.71 5.73
N ARG A 102 -14.73 17.90 4.59
CA ARG A 102 -14.53 16.83 3.62
C ARG A 102 -14.08 15.64 4.46
N PRO A 103 -14.78 14.49 4.40
CA PRO A 103 -14.27 13.31 5.07
C PRO A 103 -12.80 13.17 4.65
N PRO A 104 -11.87 12.82 5.57
CA PRO A 104 -10.48 12.63 5.19
C PRO A 104 -10.48 11.75 3.96
N VAL A 105 -9.84 12.20 2.87
CA VAL A 105 -9.76 11.41 1.65
C VAL A 105 -9.15 10.10 2.06
N LYS A 106 -9.96 9.04 2.08
CA LYS A 106 -9.47 7.69 2.31
C LYS A 106 -8.67 7.39 1.06
N LEU A 107 -7.35 7.57 1.15
CA LEU A 107 -6.42 7.18 0.09
C LEU A 107 -6.57 5.67 -0.03
N GLU A 108 -7.38 5.23 -0.98
CA GLU A 108 -7.43 3.84 -1.35
C GLU A 108 -6.06 3.51 -1.95
N LYS A 109 -5.36 2.62 -1.26
CA LYS A 109 -4.02 2.23 -1.63
C LYS A 109 -4.09 1.27 -2.80
N SER A 110 -3.09 1.36 -3.65
CA SER A 110 -2.99 0.56 -4.86
C SER A 110 -2.42 -0.81 -4.54
N ILE A 111 -2.70 -1.77 -5.40
CA ILE A 111 -2.28 -3.16 -5.29
C ILE A 111 -1.71 -3.60 -6.63
N ILE A 112 -0.53 -4.21 -6.60
CA ILE A 112 0.03 -4.91 -7.76
C ILE A 112 0.07 -6.39 -7.39
N ALA A 113 -0.66 -7.21 -8.14
CA ALA A 113 -0.66 -8.64 -7.96
C ALA A 113 -0.43 -9.34 -9.30
N GLY A 114 -0.10 -10.62 -9.25
CA GLY A 114 0.11 -11.35 -10.48
C GLY A 114 0.66 -12.75 -10.29
N ARG A 115 0.95 -13.39 -11.42
CA ARG A 115 1.52 -14.73 -11.48
C ARG A 115 2.83 -14.73 -12.23
N ILE A 116 3.76 -15.55 -11.76
CA ILE A 116 5.05 -15.79 -12.38
C ILE A 116 5.02 -17.16 -13.03
N ILE A 117 5.32 -17.21 -14.33
CA ILE A 117 5.23 -18.42 -15.13
C ILE A 117 6.51 -18.67 -15.93
N ASP A 118 6.71 -19.91 -16.33
CA ASP A 118 7.69 -20.31 -17.31
C ASP A 118 7.23 -19.85 -18.70
N ALA A 119 8.08 -19.13 -19.43
CA ALA A 119 7.71 -18.60 -20.75
C ALA A 119 7.47 -19.71 -21.81
N ALA A 120 8.09 -20.88 -21.66
CA ALA A 120 7.97 -21.97 -22.62
C ALA A 120 6.79 -22.90 -22.29
N THR A 121 6.61 -23.24 -21.01
CA THR A 121 5.58 -24.21 -20.60
C THR A 121 4.29 -23.57 -20.11
N ASN A 122 4.29 -22.27 -19.82
CA ASN A 122 3.22 -21.54 -19.11
C ASN A 122 2.90 -22.11 -17.70
N GLU A 123 3.77 -22.94 -17.16
CA GLU A 123 3.63 -23.48 -15.81
C GLU A 123 4.02 -22.44 -14.76
N PRO A 124 3.39 -22.45 -13.57
CA PRO A 124 3.77 -21.54 -12.49
C PRO A 124 5.19 -21.78 -11.99
N LEU A 125 5.87 -20.71 -11.57
CA LEU A 125 7.20 -20.76 -10.98
C LEU A 125 7.16 -20.46 -9.47
N PRO A 126 6.91 -21.47 -8.63
CA PRO A 126 6.83 -21.28 -7.19
C PRO A 126 8.17 -20.89 -6.60
N GLY A 127 8.15 -20.04 -5.57
CA GLY A 127 9.36 -19.58 -4.87
C GLY A 127 10.30 -18.75 -5.75
N ALA A 128 9.80 -18.08 -6.79
CA ALA A 128 10.52 -17.01 -7.47
C ALA A 128 10.61 -15.79 -6.54
N ALA A 129 11.80 -15.20 -6.40
CA ALA A 129 12.00 -13.99 -5.61
C ALA A 129 11.53 -12.77 -6.41
N VAL A 130 10.62 -12.00 -5.84
CA VAL A 130 9.97 -10.83 -6.46
C VAL A 130 10.29 -9.61 -5.61
N THR A 131 11.00 -8.66 -6.19
CA THR A 131 11.41 -7.43 -5.50
C THR A 131 10.81 -6.23 -6.21
N LEU A 132 10.11 -5.37 -5.46
CA LEU A 132 9.53 -4.13 -5.96
C LEU A 132 10.43 -2.96 -5.58
N PHE A 133 10.82 -2.17 -6.57
CA PHE A 133 11.68 -1.00 -6.44
C PHE A 133 10.91 0.28 -6.74
N LYS A 134 11.28 1.37 -6.06
CA LYS A 134 10.93 2.75 -6.43
C LYS A 134 12.22 3.53 -6.58
N GLY A 135 12.66 3.74 -7.82
CA GLY A 135 14.04 4.17 -8.09
C GLY A 135 15.05 3.11 -7.63
N ASN A 136 16.01 3.49 -6.78
CA ASN A 136 17.03 2.57 -6.25
C ASN A 136 16.64 1.92 -4.90
N LEU A 137 15.46 2.23 -4.35
CA LEU A 137 15.02 1.74 -3.05
C LEU A 137 14.14 0.49 -3.20
N VAL A 138 14.46 -0.56 -2.44
CA VAL A 138 13.59 -1.73 -2.29
C VAL A 138 12.42 -1.36 -1.38
N ILE A 139 11.21 -1.46 -1.92
CA ILE A 139 9.96 -1.21 -1.17
C ILE A 139 9.44 -2.51 -0.58
N HIS A 140 9.43 -3.58 -1.37
CA HIS A 140 9.02 -4.92 -0.93
C HIS A 140 9.91 -5.99 -1.56
N SER A 141 10.06 -7.10 -0.86
CA SER A 141 10.69 -8.32 -1.36
C SER A 141 9.93 -9.52 -0.82
N ILE A 142 9.37 -10.32 -1.70
CA ILE A 142 8.58 -11.51 -1.37
C ILE A 142 8.98 -12.69 -2.26
N ASN A 143 8.63 -13.89 -1.84
CA ASN A 143 8.72 -15.07 -2.70
C ASN A 143 7.32 -15.43 -3.19
N ALA A 144 7.20 -15.75 -4.48
CA ALA A 144 5.97 -16.25 -5.05
C ALA A 144 5.53 -17.56 -4.37
N ASP A 145 4.22 -17.76 -4.21
CA ASP A 145 3.66 -18.93 -3.56
C ASP A 145 3.75 -20.22 -4.42
N THR A 146 3.10 -21.29 -3.98
CA THR A 146 3.09 -22.59 -4.70
C THR A 146 2.44 -22.52 -6.08
N ASP A 147 1.56 -21.55 -6.30
CA ASP A 147 0.92 -21.32 -7.59
C ASP A 147 1.65 -20.23 -8.40
N GLY A 148 2.80 -19.75 -7.94
CA GLY A 148 3.57 -18.69 -8.58
C GLY A 148 2.94 -17.31 -8.40
N TYR A 149 1.97 -17.15 -7.50
CA TYR A 149 1.28 -15.89 -7.27
C TYR A 149 2.08 -14.98 -6.32
N PHE A 150 1.96 -13.67 -6.55
CA PHE A 150 2.58 -12.63 -5.73
C PHE A 150 1.62 -11.45 -5.57
N THR A 151 1.76 -10.68 -4.48
CA THR A 151 0.96 -9.48 -4.25
C THR A 151 1.75 -8.46 -3.43
N PHE A 152 1.74 -7.22 -3.90
CA PHE A 152 2.18 -6.02 -3.20
C PHE A 152 0.95 -5.14 -2.96
N ASP A 153 0.65 -4.87 -1.70
CA ASP A 153 -0.45 -4.01 -1.28
C ASP A 153 0.06 -2.71 -0.65
N ASN A 154 -0.86 -1.84 -0.25
CA ASN A 154 -0.54 -0.58 0.42
C ASN A 154 0.38 0.36 -0.40
N LEU A 155 0.30 0.29 -1.73
CA LEU A 155 1.14 1.10 -2.61
C LEU A 155 0.55 2.50 -2.82
N GLU A 156 1.43 3.47 -3.01
CA GLU A 156 1.05 4.81 -3.49
C GLU A 156 1.02 4.81 -5.01
N ALA A 157 0.25 5.72 -5.60
CA ALA A 157 0.30 5.93 -7.04
C ALA A 157 1.72 6.36 -7.47
N GLY A 158 2.18 5.85 -8.61
CA GLY A 158 3.47 6.19 -9.20
C GLY A 158 4.11 5.04 -9.95
N ASP A 159 5.37 5.25 -10.32
CA ASP A 159 6.18 4.32 -11.10
C ASP A 159 7.06 3.46 -10.19
N TYR A 160 7.13 2.18 -10.53
CA TYR A 160 7.88 1.15 -9.84
C TYR A 160 8.60 0.25 -10.87
N GLU A 161 9.56 -0.54 -10.39
CA GLU A 161 10.20 -1.60 -11.17
C GLU A 161 10.10 -2.92 -10.39
N ILE A 162 9.63 -3.98 -11.04
CA ILE A 162 9.60 -5.33 -10.47
C ILE A 162 10.82 -6.09 -11.00
N GLU A 163 11.67 -6.59 -10.12
CA GLU A 163 12.70 -7.57 -10.45
C GLU A 163 12.24 -8.96 -10.00
N VAL A 164 12.26 -9.93 -10.92
CA VAL A 164 11.97 -11.33 -10.63
C VAL A 164 13.23 -12.17 -10.85
N ARG A 165 13.59 -12.97 -9.84
CA ARG A 165 14.74 -13.89 -9.89
C ARG A 165 14.30 -15.30 -9.53
N LYS A 166 14.78 -16.27 -10.31
CA LYS A 166 14.65 -17.70 -10.02
C LYS A 166 15.88 -18.44 -10.51
N THR A 167 16.35 -19.43 -9.75
CA THR A 167 17.47 -20.31 -10.15
C THR A 167 17.17 -20.95 -11.50
N ASN A 168 18.17 -21.01 -12.39
CA ASN A 168 18.06 -21.52 -13.77
C ASN A 168 17.20 -20.68 -14.73
N TYR A 169 16.73 -19.50 -14.32
CA TYR A 169 16.04 -18.55 -15.19
C TYR A 169 16.84 -17.26 -15.38
N VAL A 170 16.61 -16.59 -16.51
CA VAL A 170 17.11 -15.25 -16.75
C VAL A 170 16.30 -14.26 -15.89
N PRO A 171 16.94 -13.40 -15.09
CA PRO A 171 16.23 -12.38 -14.31
C PRO A 171 15.39 -11.46 -15.20
N LEU A 172 14.19 -11.12 -14.74
CA LEU A 172 13.29 -10.17 -15.41
C LEU A 172 13.28 -8.86 -14.63
N ARG A 173 13.38 -7.73 -15.34
CA ARG A 173 13.06 -6.40 -14.83
C ARG A 173 11.89 -5.84 -15.61
N TYR A 174 10.85 -5.43 -14.90
CA TYR A 174 9.60 -5.01 -15.49
C TYR A 174 9.17 -3.65 -14.92
N PRO A 175 9.23 -2.55 -15.70
CA PRO A 175 8.71 -1.26 -15.26
C PRO A 175 7.20 -1.32 -15.18
N VAL A 176 6.63 -0.73 -14.13
CA VAL A 176 5.18 -0.74 -13.89
C VAL A 176 4.74 0.57 -13.26
N SER A 177 3.65 1.14 -13.77
CA SER A 177 3.01 2.33 -13.23
C SER A 177 1.66 1.94 -12.65
N VAL A 178 1.33 2.46 -11.46
CA VAL A 178 0.04 2.20 -10.81
C VAL A 178 -0.62 3.54 -10.42
N GLY A 179 -1.89 3.70 -10.75
CA GLY A 179 -2.72 4.86 -10.41
C GLY A 179 -3.28 4.79 -8.99
N GLU A 180 -4.01 5.83 -8.58
CA GLU A 180 -4.66 5.88 -7.25
C GLU A 180 -5.73 4.78 -7.13
N ALA A 181 -5.74 4.06 -6.00
CA ALA A 181 -6.70 2.97 -5.72
C ALA A 181 -6.69 1.82 -6.76
N GLU A 182 -5.70 1.78 -7.65
CA GLU A 182 -5.69 0.82 -8.74
C GLU A 182 -5.31 -0.58 -8.26
N ARG A 183 -5.97 -1.59 -8.82
CA ARG A 183 -5.60 -3.00 -8.66
C ARG A 183 -5.08 -3.52 -9.98
N LEU A 184 -3.76 -3.60 -10.12
CA LEU A 184 -3.10 -4.09 -11.31
C LEU A 184 -2.85 -5.60 -11.18
N GLN A 185 -3.23 -6.34 -12.23
CA GLN A 185 -2.98 -7.78 -12.35
C GLN A 185 -1.99 -8.04 -13.50
N LEU A 186 -0.90 -8.75 -13.20
CA LEU A 186 0.19 -9.01 -14.15
C LEU A 186 0.45 -10.50 -14.33
N THR A 187 0.93 -10.87 -15.51
CA THR A 187 1.57 -12.17 -15.75
C THR A 187 3.00 -11.91 -16.21
N LEU A 188 3.96 -12.37 -15.40
CA LEU A 188 5.38 -12.19 -15.63
C LEU A 188 5.99 -13.52 -16.05
N SER A 189 6.50 -13.59 -17.27
CA SER A 189 7.05 -14.83 -17.84
C SER A 189 8.58 -14.79 -17.81
N LEU A 190 9.21 -15.81 -17.22
CA LEU A 190 10.67 -15.93 -17.19
C LEU A 190 11.13 -16.94 -18.23
N ASN A 191 12.21 -16.59 -18.93
CA ASN A 191 12.90 -17.51 -19.83
C ASN A 191 13.90 -18.36 -19.05
N ARG A 192 13.92 -19.67 -19.29
CA ARG A 192 14.99 -20.54 -18.77
C ARG A 192 16.32 -20.09 -19.35
N LYS A 193 17.38 -20.19 -18.55
CA LYS A 193 18.74 -20.11 -19.09
C LYS A 193 18.92 -21.27 -20.05
N ALA A 194 19.61 -21.03 -21.18
CA ALA A 194 19.97 -22.12 -22.08
C ALA A 194 20.78 -23.17 -21.31
N SER A 195 20.56 -24.46 -21.61
CA SER A 195 21.39 -25.53 -21.06
C SER A 195 22.52 -25.89 -22.02
N ALA A 196 23.50 -26.62 -21.52
CA ALA A 196 24.63 -27.12 -22.26
C ALA A 196 25.10 -28.44 -21.62
N HIS A 197 25.69 -29.32 -22.42
CA HIS A 197 26.12 -30.65 -21.98
C HIS A 197 27.63 -30.70 -21.81
N LEU A 198 28.08 -31.03 -20.60
CA LEU A 198 29.49 -31.20 -20.28
C LEU A 198 29.82 -32.68 -20.12
N THR A 199 30.86 -33.16 -20.80
CA THR A 199 31.43 -34.50 -20.62
C THR A 199 32.85 -34.39 -20.08
N ILE A 200 33.09 -34.92 -18.88
CA ILE A 200 34.39 -34.90 -18.22
C ILE A 200 35.02 -36.30 -18.23
N ARG A 201 36.31 -36.36 -18.57
CA ARG A 201 37.17 -37.51 -18.34
C ARG A 201 38.39 -37.10 -17.52
N ILE A 202 38.88 -38.01 -16.67
CA ILE A 202 39.99 -37.70 -15.76
C ILE A 202 41.01 -38.82 -15.87
N PHE A 203 42.25 -38.44 -16.17
CA PHE A 203 43.34 -39.37 -16.43
C PHE A 203 44.55 -39.05 -15.55
N ASP A 204 45.36 -40.07 -15.31
CA ASP A 204 46.73 -39.90 -14.84
C ASP A 204 47.60 -39.36 -15.97
N MET A 205 48.40 -38.32 -15.67
CA MET A 205 49.20 -37.62 -16.69
C MET A 205 50.28 -38.52 -17.32
N GLU A 206 50.86 -39.46 -16.57
CA GLU A 206 51.97 -40.30 -17.01
C GLU A 206 51.48 -41.58 -17.69
N THR A 207 50.58 -42.30 -17.03
CA THR A 207 50.07 -43.61 -17.49
C THR A 207 48.90 -43.49 -18.46
N GLN A 208 48.28 -42.31 -18.57
CA GLN A 208 47.06 -42.07 -19.37
C GLN A 208 45.86 -42.94 -18.96
N GLN A 209 45.91 -43.58 -17.79
CA GLN A 209 44.83 -44.41 -17.28
C GLN A 209 43.74 -43.57 -16.61
N PRO A 210 42.45 -43.98 -16.70
CA PRO A 210 41.36 -43.27 -16.06
C PRO A 210 41.49 -43.29 -14.54
N LEU A 211 41.22 -42.15 -13.90
CA LEU A 211 41.28 -41.97 -12.45
C LEU A 211 39.88 -41.85 -11.84
N SER A 212 39.73 -42.32 -10.61
CA SER A 212 38.61 -41.90 -9.76
C SER A 212 38.95 -40.57 -9.08
N ALA A 213 38.00 -39.65 -9.05
CA ALA A 213 38.20 -38.31 -8.51
C ALA A 213 36.88 -37.73 -7.98
N THR A 214 36.98 -36.74 -7.11
CA THR A 214 35.88 -35.84 -6.77
C THR A 214 35.92 -34.66 -7.72
N VAL A 215 34.80 -34.37 -8.38
CA VAL A 215 34.62 -33.24 -9.27
C VAL A 215 33.71 -32.24 -8.57
N LYS A 216 34.19 -31.01 -8.37
CA LYS A 216 33.39 -29.90 -7.87
C LYS A 216 33.10 -28.95 -9.01
N ILE A 217 31.84 -28.66 -9.26
CA ILE A 217 31.40 -27.72 -10.28
C ILE A 217 30.57 -26.66 -9.57
N ASP A 218 31.10 -25.44 -9.57
CA ASP A 218 30.63 -24.36 -8.70
C ASP A 218 30.55 -24.84 -7.24
N ASP A 219 29.34 -24.96 -6.68
CA ASP A 219 29.10 -25.40 -5.29
C ASP A 219 28.70 -26.88 -5.16
N GLN A 220 28.61 -27.62 -6.28
CA GLN A 220 28.16 -29.02 -6.29
C GLN A 220 29.33 -29.98 -6.43
N GLU A 221 29.39 -30.98 -5.53
CA GLU A 221 30.38 -32.05 -5.61
C GLU A 221 29.76 -33.32 -6.18
N SER A 222 30.53 -34.04 -6.99
CA SER A 222 30.14 -35.31 -7.61
C SER A 222 31.32 -36.27 -7.64
N LEU A 223 31.07 -37.54 -7.32
CA LEU A 223 32.07 -38.59 -7.39
C LEU A 223 32.18 -39.12 -8.83
N TYR A 224 33.39 -39.07 -9.39
CA TYR A 224 33.72 -39.63 -10.70
C TYR A 224 34.40 -40.99 -10.57
N ARG A 225 33.95 -41.97 -11.37
CA ARG A 225 34.47 -43.34 -11.41
C ARG A 225 34.88 -43.77 -12.82
N GLY A 226 35.79 -43.01 -13.43
CA GLY A 226 36.68 -43.48 -14.51
C GLY A 226 36.15 -43.52 -15.95
N GLU A 227 34.86 -43.69 -16.23
CA GLU A 227 34.39 -43.71 -17.63
C GLU A 227 34.15 -42.29 -18.16
N GLU A 228 32.97 -41.72 -17.97
CA GLU A 228 32.65 -40.34 -18.34
C GLU A 228 31.68 -39.76 -17.31
N LEU A 229 31.89 -38.51 -16.90
CA LEU A 229 30.89 -37.75 -16.16
C LEU A 229 30.14 -36.86 -17.14
N LYS A 230 28.86 -37.17 -17.40
CA LYS A 230 27.97 -36.38 -18.25
C LYS A 230 27.06 -35.54 -17.37
N LEU A 231 27.05 -34.24 -17.61
CA LEU A 231 26.29 -33.27 -16.84
C LEU A 231 25.58 -32.31 -17.77
N GLU A 232 24.39 -31.89 -17.37
CA GLU A 232 23.69 -30.76 -17.99
C GLU A 232 23.87 -29.55 -17.07
N LEU A 233 24.49 -28.50 -17.60
CA LEU A 233 24.78 -27.25 -16.90
C LEU A 233 24.09 -26.10 -17.61
N THR A 234 23.95 -24.96 -16.95
CA THR A 234 23.49 -23.74 -17.61
C THR A 234 24.58 -23.21 -18.55
N ALA A 235 24.20 -22.56 -19.64
CA ALA A 235 25.14 -21.79 -20.45
C ALA A 235 25.71 -20.64 -19.59
N GLY A 236 27.01 -20.42 -19.69
CA GLY A 236 27.74 -19.51 -18.82
C GLY A 236 29.12 -20.04 -18.46
N THR A 237 29.80 -19.33 -17.56
CA THR A 237 31.11 -19.71 -17.06
C THR A 237 30.97 -20.50 -15.76
N HIS A 238 31.53 -21.69 -15.75
CA HIS A 238 31.53 -22.61 -14.61
C HIS A 238 32.96 -22.86 -14.14
N THR A 239 33.15 -22.94 -12.82
CA THR A 239 34.46 -23.31 -12.25
C THR A 239 34.45 -24.79 -11.91
N ILE A 240 35.40 -25.53 -12.49
CA ILE A 240 35.52 -26.97 -12.31
C ILE A 240 36.79 -27.27 -11.55
N ALA A 241 36.68 -27.84 -10.36
CA ALA A 241 37.80 -28.36 -9.57
C ALA A 241 37.77 -29.89 -9.57
N VAL A 242 38.94 -30.50 -9.76
CA VAL A 242 39.12 -31.95 -9.74
C VAL A 242 40.14 -32.33 -8.68
N GLU A 243 39.74 -33.23 -7.80
CA GLU A 243 40.54 -33.70 -6.68
C GLU A 243 40.60 -35.23 -6.67
N SER A 244 41.80 -35.80 -6.60
CA SER A 244 41.99 -37.25 -6.45
C SER A 244 43.06 -37.53 -5.39
N PRO A 245 42.91 -38.58 -4.55
CA PRO A 245 43.90 -38.91 -3.53
C PRO A 245 45.29 -39.15 -4.14
N ASN A 246 46.32 -38.53 -3.56
CA ASN A 246 47.72 -38.58 -4.01
C ASN A 246 48.02 -37.88 -5.36
N TYR A 247 47.09 -37.08 -5.88
CA TYR A 247 47.30 -36.24 -7.06
C TYR A 247 47.24 -34.75 -6.70
N VAL A 248 47.91 -33.93 -7.51
CA VAL A 248 47.76 -32.46 -7.47
C VAL A 248 46.38 -32.10 -8.01
N SER A 249 45.61 -31.30 -7.25
CA SER A 249 44.29 -30.85 -7.69
C SER A 249 44.40 -29.86 -8.84
N MET A 250 43.41 -29.88 -9.72
CA MET A 250 43.35 -28.98 -10.88
C MET A 250 42.02 -28.25 -10.89
N THR A 251 42.08 -26.93 -11.06
CA THR A 251 40.90 -26.07 -11.20
C THR A 251 40.93 -25.38 -12.56
N ARG A 252 39.78 -25.32 -13.24
CA ARG A 252 39.66 -24.68 -14.54
C ARG A 252 38.30 -24.02 -14.71
N GLU A 253 38.29 -22.78 -15.16
CA GLU A 253 37.08 -22.10 -15.63
C GLU A 253 36.74 -22.54 -17.05
N VAL A 254 35.47 -22.82 -17.29
CA VAL A 254 34.95 -23.28 -18.58
C VAL A 254 33.72 -22.48 -18.93
N THR A 255 33.75 -21.78 -20.06
CA THR A 255 32.58 -21.09 -20.61
C THR A 255 31.86 -22.00 -21.59
N MET A 256 30.59 -22.29 -21.31
CA MET A 256 29.70 -23.10 -22.12
C MET A 256 28.71 -22.22 -22.88
N LYS A 257 28.58 -22.44 -24.18
CA LYS A 257 27.57 -21.79 -25.04
C LYS A 257 26.23 -22.53 -24.94
N PRO A 258 25.11 -21.85 -25.27
CA PRO A 258 23.80 -22.49 -25.41
C PRO A 258 23.86 -23.74 -26.31
N ASP A 259 23.24 -24.82 -25.86
CA ASP A 259 23.13 -26.13 -26.54
C ASP A 259 24.47 -26.78 -26.92
N GLU A 260 25.58 -26.32 -26.33
CA GLU A 260 26.90 -26.84 -26.62
C GLU A 260 27.11 -28.22 -25.97
N HIS A 261 27.73 -29.14 -26.71
CA HIS A 261 28.26 -30.39 -26.17
C HIS A 261 29.77 -30.27 -26.01
N LEU A 262 30.20 -29.85 -24.83
CA LEU A 262 31.61 -29.67 -24.54
C LEU A 262 32.20 -30.93 -23.89
N ARG A 263 33.23 -31.52 -24.50
CA ARG A 263 34.00 -32.60 -23.90
C ARG A 263 35.33 -32.09 -23.42
N ILE A 264 35.64 -32.37 -22.16
CA ILE A 264 36.88 -31.96 -21.51
C ILE A 264 37.58 -33.13 -20.85
N SER A 265 38.91 -33.07 -20.83
CA SER A 265 39.74 -34.04 -20.14
C SER A 265 40.67 -33.32 -19.17
N PHE A 266 40.78 -33.86 -17.96
CA PHE A 266 41.74 -33.45 -16.95
C PHE A 266 42.84 -34.51 -16.86
N TYR A 267 44.09 -34.05 -16.81
CA TYR A 267 45.25 -34.91 -16.60
C TYR A 267 45.91 -34.48 -15.29
N LEU A 268 45.84 -35.35 -14.28
CA LEU A 268 46.36 -35.03 -12.95
C LEU A 268 47.79 -35.56 -12.79
N LEU A 269 48.64 -34.73 -12.18
CA LEU A 269 50.01 -35.11 -11.83
C LEU A 269 50.02 -35.77 -10.46
N LYS A 270 50.69 -36.92 -10.33
CA LYS A 270 50.89 -37.59 -9.05
C LYS A 270 51.85 -36.78 -8.16
N LYS A 271 51.56 -36.73 -6.86
CA LYS A 271 52.39 -36.04 -5.86
C LYS A 271 53.74 -36.74 -5.65
#